data_AF-A0A1B7LDD0-F1
#
_entry.id   AF-A0A1B7LDD0-F1
#
_cell.length_a   1.000
_cell.length_b   1.000
_cell.length_c   1.000
_cell.angle_alpha   90.00
_cell.angle_beta   90.00
_cell.angle_gamma   90.00
#
_symmetry.space_group_name_H-M   'P 1'
#
loop_
_entity.id
_entity.type
_entity.pdbx_description
1 polymer ?
#
loop_
_entity_poly.entity_id
_entity_poly.type
_entity_poly.pdbx_seq_one_letter_code
_entity_poly.pdbx_strand_id
1 'polypeptide(L)'
;MPQTKQNQLLIYQKYVDLIEYAYNLLRKFPKSEKFAMAAHIKDSMYTVLKYILRANKVYNNRQVRVDMLNAIDAEIQLQKVLVRMAHKNRYISNQNYMEWSRRLDEIGRILGGWIKSTVGQDI
;
A
#
# COMPACT_ATOMS: atom_id res chain seq x y z
N MET A 1 -29.07 0.80 -14.86
CA MET A 1 -27.91 1.24 -15.66
C MET A 1 -26.87 0.13 -15.63
N PRO A 2 -26.38 -0.37 -16.78
CA PRO A 2 -25.38 -1.42 -16.78
C PRO A 2 -24.06 -0.84 -16.26
N GLN A 3 -23.50 -1.48 -15.23
CA GLN A 3 -22.21 -1.10 -14.67
C GLN A 3 -21.15 -1.30 -15.75
N THR A 4 -20.60 -0.20 -16.25
CA THR A 4 -19.44 -0.21 -17.13
C THR A 4 -18.33 -0.97 -16.39
N LYS A 5 -17.79 -2.03 -16.99
CA LYS A 5 -16.55 -2.67 -16.53
C LYS A 5 -15.43 -1.62 -16.55
N GLN A 6 -15.33 -0.80 -15.52
CA GLN A 6 -14.14 -0.01 -15.27
C GLN A 6 -13.04 -1.02 -15.02
N ASN A 7 -12.03 -1.03 -15.89
CA ASN A 7 -10.79 -1.75 -15.66
C ASN A 7 -10.21 -1.17 -14.36
N GLN A 8 -10.48 -1.82 -13.23
CA GLN A 8 -10.06 -1.35 -11.93
C GLN A 8 -8.53 -1.32 -11.91
N LEU A 9 -7.96 -0.21 -11.44
CA LEU A 9 -6.52 -0.03 -11.37
C LEU A 9 -5.91 -1.18 -10.55
N LEU A 10 -5.03 -1.99 -11.15
CA LEU A 10 -4.51 -3.22 -10.53
C LEU A 10 -3.87 -2.95 -9.15
N ILE A 11 -3.08 -1.88 -9.02
CA ILE A 11 -2.47 -1.52 -7.74
C ILE A 11 -3.53 -1.20 -6.68
N TYR A 12 -4.65 -0.57 -7.05
CA TYR A 12 -5.75 -0.29 -6.12
C TYR A 12 -6.36 -1.60 -5.59
N GLN A 13 -6.68 -2.55 -6.48
CA GLN A 13 -7.25 -3.84 -6.08
C GLN A 13 -6.31 -4.57 -5.11
N LYS A 14 -5.04 -4.72 -5.48
CA LYS A 14 -4.04 -5.39 -4.66
C LYS A 14 -3.83 -4.70 -3.31
N TYR A 15 -3.93 -3.38 -3.28
CA TYR A 15 -3.78 -2.62 -2.05
C TYR A 15 -5.00 -2.75 -1.12
N VAL A 16 -6.22 -2.79 -1.68
CA VAL A 16 -7.44 -3.08 -0.90
C VAL A 16 -7.37 -4.49 -0.30
N ASP A 17 -6.97 -5.50 -1.08
CA ASP A 17 -6.77 -6.88 -0.59
C ASP A 17 -5.74 -6.93 0.55
N LEU A 18 -4.69 -6.10 0.47
CA LEU A 18 -3.70 -5.98 1.54
C LEU A 18 -4.32 -5.36 2.81
N ILE A 19 -5.11 -4.29 2.67
CA ILE A 19 -5.77 -3.63 3.81
C ILE A 19 -6.68 -4.61 4.54
N GLU A 20 -7.51 -5.36 3.81
CA GLU A 20 -8.42 -6.35 4.40
C GLU A 20 -7.65 -7.44 5.17
N TYR A 21 -6.59 -7.97 4.55
CA TYR A 21 -5.70 -8.94 5.19
C TYR A 21 -5.07 -8.37 6.47
N ALA A 22 -4.51 -7.17 6.39
CA ALA A 22 -3.85 -6.50 7.50
C ALA A 22 -4.80 -6.21 8.66
N TYR A 23 -6.02 -5.77 8.39
CA TYR A 23 -7.00 -5.43 9.43
C TYR A 23 -7.32 -6.60 10.34
N ASN A 24 -7.39 -7.81 9.79
CA ASN A 24 -7.62 -9.03 10.56
C ASN A 24 -6.47 -9.34 11.52
N LEU A 25 -5.23 -8.98 11.15
CA LEU A 25 -4.04 -9.16 11.98
C LEU A 25 -3.92 -8.05 13.03
N LEU A 26 -4.13 -6.79 12.64
CA LEU A 26 -4.04 -5.63 13.52
C LEU A 26 -5.02 -5.68 14.69
N ARG A 27 -6.18 -6.34 14.51
CA ARG A 27 -7.15 -6.58 15.60
C ARG A 27 -6.58 -7.46 16.74
N LYS A 28 -5.55 -8.27 16.45
CA LYS A 28 -4.91 -9.20 17.38
C LYS A 28 -3.68 -8.60 18.08
N PHE A 29 -3.30 -7.37 17.75
CA PHE A 29 -2.18 -6.71 18.41
C PHE A 29 -2.47 -6.50 19.91
N PRO A 30 -1.43 -6.45 20.77
CA PRO A 30 -1.60 -6.15 22.18
C PRO A 30 -2.33 -4.83 22.41
N LYS A 31 -3.08 -4.73 23.52
CA LYS A 31 -3.87 -3.52 23.84
C LYS A 31 -3.01 -2.25 23.87
N SER A 32 -1.77 -2.33 24.37
CA SER A 32 -0.82 -1.22 24.41
C SER A 32 -0.47 -0.66 23.02
N GLU A 33 -0.54 -1.50 21.98
CA GLU A 33 -0.17 -1.12 20.61
C GLU A 33 -1.36 -0.69 19.75
N LYS A 34 -2.58 -0.83 20.27
CA LYS A 34 -3.82 -0.55 19.52
C LYS A 34 -3.87 0.91 19.02
N PHE A 35 -3.43 1.84 19.85
CA PHE A 35 -3.37 3.28 19.54
C PHE A 35 -1.96 3.76 19.18
N ALA A 36 -0.99 2.84 19.06
CA ALA A 36 0.37 3.13 18.65
C ALA A 36 0.61 2.46 17.28
N MET A 37 1.38 1.37 17.23
CA MET A 37 1.78 0.74 15.97
C MET A 37 0.59 0.35 15.09
N ALA A 38 -0.49 -0.20 15.67
CA ALA A 38 -1.65 -0.60 14.87
C ALA A 38 -2.41 0.58 14.27
N ALA A 39 -2.44 1.73 14.93
CA ALA A 39 -3.03 2.96 14.40
C ALA A 39 -2.15 3.54 13.29
N HIS A 40 -0.83 3.64 13.52
CA HIS A 40 0.11 4.14 12.51
C HIS A 40 0.10 3.32 11.22
N ILE A 41 0.03 1.98 11.31
CA ILE A 41 -0.08 1.12 10.11
C ILE A 41 -1.35 1.45 9.32
N LYS A 42 -2.49 1.64 10.00
CA LYS A 42 -3.77 1.96 9.33
C LYS A 42 -3.73 3.33 8.66
N ASP A 43 -3.18 4.33 9.34
CA ASP A 43 -3.07 5.68 8.79
C ASP A 43 -2.17 5.72 7.56
N SER A 44 -1.04 5.01 7.60
CA SER A 44 -0.15 4.82 6.45
C SER A 44 -0.89 4.11 5.29
N MET A 45 -1.64 3.05 5.58
CA MET A 45 -2.44 2.34 4.56
C MET A 45 -3.49 3.24 3.90
N TYR A 46 -4.24 4.01 4.69
CA TYR A 46 -5.22 4.95 4.12
C TYR A 46 -4.56 6.09 3.37
N THR A 47 -3.36 6.50 3.76
CA THR A 47 -2.54 7.50 3.05
C THR A 47 -2.14 6.99 1.67
N VAL A 48 -1.61 5.76 1.58
CA VAL A 48 -1.33 5.12 0.29
C VAL A 48 -2.58 5.02 -0.58
N LEU A 49 -3.70 4.56 -0.02
CA LEU A 49 -4.95 4.43 -0.78
C LEU A 49 -5.41 5.78 -1.36
N LYS A 50 -5.35 6.86 -0.55
CA LYS A 50 -5.63 8.23 -1.00
C LYS A 50 -4.69 8.66 -2.13
N TYR A 51 -3.39 8.38 -2.02
CA TYR A 51 -2.43 8.72 -3.08
C TYR A 51 -2.66 7.93 -4.36
N ILE A 52 -2.96 6.63 -4.29
CA ILE A 52 -3.29 5.81 -5.46
C ILE A 52 -4.46 6.43 -6.23
N LEU A 53 -5.54 6.77 -5.51
CA LEU A 53 -6.73 7.36 -6.11
C LEU A 53 -6.45 8.75 -6.72
N ARG A 54 -5.65 9.59 -6.06
CA ARG A 54 -5.26 10.91 -6.55
C ARG A 54 -4.35 10.81 -7.77
N ALA A 55 -3.31 9.99 -7.74
CA ALA A 55 -2.38 9.80 -8.84
C ALA A 55 -3.09 9.34 -10.12
N ASN A 56 -4.10 8.46 -9.98
CA ASN A 56 -4.92 8.00 -11.09
C ASN A 56 -5.78 9.10 -11.74
N LYS A 57 -6.02 10.23 -11.04
CA LYS A 57 -6.78 11.38 -11.55
C LYS A 57 -5.89 12.52 -12.06
N VAL A 58 -4.57 12.41 -11.94
CA VAL A 58 -3.63 13.39 -12.50
C VAL A 58 -3.40 13.03 -13.97
N TYR A 59 -3.96 13.76 -14.93
CA TYR A 59 -3.82 13.42 -16.37
C TYR A 59 -2.66 14.13 -17.06
N ASN A 60 -2.56 15.46 -16.91
CA ASN A 60 -1.69 16.31 -17.73
C ASN A 60 -0.48 16.88 -16.97
N ASN A 61 -0.23 16.39 -15.75
CA ASN A 61 0.92 16.83 -14.96
C ASN A 61 1.70 15.61 -14.47
N ARG A 62 2.65 15.19 -15.29
CA ARG A 62 3.48 14.02 -15.03
C ARG A 62 4.28 14.15 -13.74
N GLN A 63 4.90 15.31 -13.49
CA GLN A 63 5.70 15.55 -12.30
C GLN A 63 4.87 15.33 -11.03
N VAL A 64 3.69 15.94 -10.97
CA VAL A 64 2.76 15.76 -9.84
C VAL A 64 2.34 14.30 -9.67
N ARG A 65 2.12 13.57 -10.77
CA ARG A 65 1.82 12.14 -10.68
C ARG A 65 3.00 11.38 -10.09
N VAL A 66 4.21 11.59 -10.59
CA VAL A 66 5.44 10.95 -10.10
C VAL A 66 5.67 11.24 -8.62
N ASP A 67 5.48 12.47 -8.16
CA ASP A 67 5.62 12.84 -6.76
C ASP A 67 4.65 12.06 -5.85
N MET A 68 3.40 11.87 -6.28
CA MET A 68 2.44 11.03 -5.57
C MET A 68 2.86 9.55 -5.58
N LEU A 69 3.40 9.04 -6.69
CA LEU A 69 3.88 7.66 -6.77
C LEU A 69 5.10 7.43 -5.87
N ASN A 70 6.00 8.40 -5.76
CA ASN A 70 7.13 8.36 -4.83
C ASN A 70 6.68 8.41 -3.37
N ALA A 71 5.64 9.20 -3.06
CA ALA A 71 5.01 9.20 -1.74
C ALA A 71 4.41 7.82 -1.39
N ILE A 72 3.79 7.14 -2.36
CA ILE A 72 3.30 5.76 -2.17
C ILE A 72 4.48 4.82 -1.88
N ASP A 73 5.59 4.93 -2.61
CA ASP A 73 6.75 4.06 -2.38
C ASP A 73 7.32 4.23 -0.96
N ALA A 74 7.50 5.48 -0.52
CA ALA A 74 7.99 5.80 0.83
C ALA A 74 7.10 5.18 1.92
N GLU A 75 5.78 5.29 1.78
CA GLU A 75 4.82 4.69 2.72
C GLU A 75 4.86 3.15 2.69
N ILE A 76 5.04 2.53 1.52
CA ILE A 76 5.23 1.07 1.41
C ILE A 76 6.51 0.63 2.13
N GLN A 77 7.61 1.38 1.99
CA GLN A 77 8.84 1.08 2.73
C GLN A 77 8.63 1.20 4.24
N LEU A 78 7.93 2.25 4.69
CA LEU A 78 7.56 2.40 6.10
C LEU A 78 6.72 1.20 6.58
N GLN A 79 5.72 0.78 5.82
CA GLN A 79 4.89 -0.38 6.17
C GLN A 79 5.71 -1.67 6.26
N LYS A 80 6.69 -1.90 5.37
CA LYS A 80 7.61 -3.05 5.45
C LYS A 80 8.41 -3.03 6.76
N VAL A 81 8.88 -1.86 7.20
CA VAL A 81 9.57 -1.71 8.48
C VAL A 81 8.63 -2.02 9.65
N LEU A 82 7.43 -1.45 9.66
CA LEU A 82 6.44 -1.67 10.72
C LEU A 82 6.00 -3.14 10.82
N VAL A 83 5.79 -3.81 9.69
CA VAL A 83 5.46 -5.25 9.62
C VAL A 83 6.60 -6.11 10.17
N ARG A 84 7.85 -5.76 9.86
CA ARG A 84 9.04 -6.43 10.42
C ARG A 84 9.14 -6.22 11.94
N MET A 85 8.84 -5.03 12.43
CA MET A 85 8.80 -4.74 13.86
C MET A 85 7.68 -5.51 14.57
N ALA A 86 6.47 -5.54 13.99
CA ALA A 86 5.36 -6.33 14.50
C ALA A 86 5.71 -7.82 14.61
N HIS A 87 6.45 -8.36 13.63
CA HIS A 87 6.97 -9.73 13.69
C HIS A 87 8.02 -9.91 14.79
N LYS A 88 9.01 -9.00 14.89
CA LYS A 88 10.05 -9.04 15.93
C LYS A 88 9.45 -9.02 17.34
N ASN A 89 8.40 -8.23 17.55
CA ASN A 89 7.67 -8.14 18.80
C ASN A 89 6.62 -9.25 18.99
N ARG A 90 6.56 -10.24 18.07
CA ARG A 90 5.65 -11.39 18.10
C ARG A 90 4.16 -11.02 18.07
N TYR A 91 3.80 -9.87 17.50
CA TYR A 91 2.39 -9.46 17.32
C TYR A 91 1.73 -10.21 16.15
N ILE A 92 2.54 -10.70 15.21
CA ILE A 92 2.13 -11.56 14.10
C ILE A 92 3.02 -12.79 14.03
N SER A 93 2.48 -13.89 13.52
CA SER A 93 3.24 -15.12 13.28
C SER A 93 4.20 -14.96 12.09
N ASN A 94 5.20 -15.85 11.98
CA ASN A 94 6.12 -15.88 10.84
C ASN A 94 5.37 -16.07 9.50
N GLN A 95 4.35 -16.93 9.45
CA GLN A 95 3.51 -17.11 8.26
C GLN A 95 2.82 -15.81 7.85
N ASN A 96 2.27 -15.07 8.81
CA ASN A 96 1.62 -13.80 8.52
C ASN A 96 2.62 -12.73 8.09
N TYR A 97 3.81 -12.70 8.70
CA TYR A 97 4.89 -11.81 8.27
C TYR A 97 5.32 -12.06 6.81
N MET A 98 5.50 -13.33 6.43
CA MET A 98 5.87 -13.71 5.06
C MET A 98 4.80 -13.30 4.05
N GLU A 99 3.52 -13.60 4.33
CA GLU A 99 2.43 -13.25 3.40
C GLU A 99 2.22 -11.74 3.30
N TRP A 100 2.27 -11.01 4.41
CA TRP A 100 2.17 -9.55 4.39
C TRP A 100 3.31 -8.92 3.58
N SER A 101 4.55 -9.37 3.82
CA SER A 101 5.72 -8.88 3.10
C SER A 101 5.63 -9.18 1.61
N ARG A 102 5.20 -10.40 1.23
CA ARG A 102 4.99 -10.80 -0.17
C ARG A 102 3.99 -9.89 -0.88
N ARG A 103 2.89 -9.54 -0.22
CA ARG A 103 1.88 -8.61 -0.77
C ARG A 103 2.46 -7.21 -0.96
N LEU A 104 3.21 -6.69 0.02
CA LEU A 104 3.89 -5.39 -0.09
C LEU A 104 4.92 -5.38 -1.24
N ASP A 105 5.66 -6.47 -1.45
CA ASP A 105 6.61 -6.60 -2.56
C ASP A 105 5.92 -6.70 -3.93
N GLU A 106 4.78 -7.37 -4.01
CA GLU A 106 3.93 -7.39 -5.21
C GLU A 106 3.42 -6.00 -5.56
N ILE A 107 2.90 -5.26 -4.58
CA ILE A 107 2.44 -3.88 -4.74
C ILE A 107 3.61 -2.97 -5.17
N GLY A 108 4.78 -3.10 -4.56
CA GLY A 108 5.97 -2.33 -4.93
C GLY A 108 6.41 -2.56 -6.37
N ARG A 109 6.32 -3.80 -6.88
CA ARG A 109 6.60 -4.11 -8.30
C ARG A 109 5.59 -3.45 -9.24
N ILE A 110 4.30 -3.51 -8.90
CA ILE A 110 3.24 -2.85 -9.70
C ILE A 110 3.46 -1.33 -9.70
N LEU A 111 3.77 -0.74 -8.54
CA LEU A 111 4.09 0.68 -8.42
C LEU A 111 5.30 1.07 -9.27
N GLY A 112 6.38 0.29 -9.23
CA GLY A 112 7.57 0.52 -10.05
C GLY A 112 7.25 0.49 -11.55
N GLY A 113 6.37 -0.42 -11.98
CA GLY A 113 5.85 -0.43 -13.34
C GLY A 113 5.07 0.84 -13.70
N TRP A 114 4.26 1.35 -12.77
CA TRP A 114 3.50 2.58 -12.97
C TRP A 114 4.37 3.85 -12.98
N ILE A 115 5.42 3.91 -12.15
CA ILE A 115 6.42 4.98 -12.19
C ILE A 115 7.12 4.95 -13.54
N LYS A 116 7.59 3.78 -13.98
CA LYS A 116 8.24 3.62 -15.29
C LYS A 116 7.33 4.02 -16.45
N SER A 117 6.05 3.66 -16.43
CA SER A 117 5.12 4.08 -17.50
C SER A 117 4.77 5.56 -17.44
N THR A 118 4.85 6.19 -16.27
CA THR A 118 4.64 7.63 -16.10
C THR A 118 5.88 8.41 -16.54
N VAL A 119 7.09 7.89 -16.29
CA VAL A 119 8.37 8.52 -16.64
C VAL A 119 8.86 8.16 -18.06
N GLY A 120 8.45 7.01 -18.59
CA GLY A 120 8.94 6.48 -19.87
C GLY A 120 8.18 6.97 -21.10
N GLN A 121 7.28 7.96 -21.00
CA GLN A 121 6.54 8.50 -22.16
C GLN A 121 7.33 9.50 -23.02
N ASP A 122 8.65 9.62 -22.82
CA ASP A 122 9.52 10.54 -23.60
C ASP A 122 10.49 9.84 -24.57
N ILE A 123 10.14 8.64 -25.10
CA ILE A 123 10.93 7.98 -26.16
C ILE A 123 10.00 7.51 -27.28
#